data_AF-A0A662W1R2-F1
#
_entry.id   AF-A0A662W1R2-F1
#
_cell.length_a   1.000
_cell.length_b   1.000
_cell.length_c   1.000
_cell.angle_alpha   90.00
_cell.angle_beta   90.00
_cell.angle_gamma   90.00
#
_symmetry.space_group_name_H-M   'P 1'
#
loop_
_entity.id
_entity.type
_entity.pdbx_description
1 polymer ?
#
loop_
_entity_poly.entity_id
_entity_poly.type
_entity_poly.pdbx_seq_one_letter_code
_entity_poly.pdbx_strand_id
1 'polypeptide(L)'
;MIKWEDLIRFNNLCNASPLASIVFCCKVTKPCPYRDEALKILGISKERYTEVKEKYAIKAKGTCYGNLAYCCSLEYKCDIRDEALKRLGMSPSDYLKYKFKILKELIPEDKMMGVALKRRVSYNMAFEMVCLHNPNLGFRGIAVGNPNLSDLVLILNFQQVSPHVDVSVRDTLRKEKFISVRVSKDTYEKLVDLALVNGCSISDLVRNAINVYLLMTASGVEIEKYIKDEMEGK
;
A
#
# COMPACT_ATOMS: atom_id res chain seq x y z
N MET A 1 -6.82 -21.69 22.76
CA MET A 1 -5.60 -20.93 23.10
C MET A 1 -4.58 -21.17 22.01
N ILE A 2 -3.99 -20.11 21.44
CA ILE A 2 -2.96 -20.21 20.41
C ILE A 2 -1.67 -20.81 21.00
N LYS A 3 -0.95 -21.63 20.24
CA LYS A 3 0.36 -22.18 20.58
C LYS A 3 1.45 -21.55 19.71
N TRP A 4 2.72 -21.70 20.11
CA TRP A 4 3.83 -21.12 19.34
C TRP A 4 3.95 -21.75 17.94
N GLU A 5 3.57 -23.01 17.80
CA GLU A 5 3.56 -23.75 16.54
C GLU A 5 2.63 -23.11 15.52
N ASP A 6 1.53 -22.47 15.96
CA ASP A 6 0.57 -21.85 15.04
C ASP A 6 1.21 -20.71 14.23
N LEU A 7 2.29 -20.10 14.75
CA LEU A 7 3.03 -19.05 14.05
C LEU A 7 3.74 -19.53 12.79
N ILE A 8 3.98 -20.85 12.62
CA ILE A 8 4.58 -21.37 11.38
C ILE A 8 3.70 -21.07 10.17
N ARG A 9 2.38 -20.98 10.34
CA ARG A 9 1.41 -20.75 9.26
C ARG A 9 1.25 -19.27 8.93
N PHE A 10 1.86 -18.39 9.71
CA PHE A 10 1.70 -16.95 9.53
C PHE A 10 2.81 -16.42 8.64
N ASN A 11 2.40 -15.64 7.64
CA ASN A 11 3.29 -14.78 6.88
C ASN A 11 3.42 -13.42 7.60
N ASN A 12 4.09 -12.46 6.97
CA ASN A 12 4.11 -11.09 7.41
C ASN A 12 2.70 -10.47 7.37
N LEU A 13 2.43 -9.51 8.24
CA LEU A 13 1.15 -8.79 8.30
C LEU A 13 0.70 -8.20 6.95
N CYS A 14 1.65 -7.68 6.15
CA CYS A 14 1.38 -7.12 4.83
C CYS A 14 1.03 -8.18 3.76
N ASN A 15 1.25 -9.46 4.05
CA ASN A 15 0.98 -10.60 3.16
C ASN A 15 -0.27 -11.36 3.62
N ALA A 16 -1.37 -10.64 3.82
CA ALA A 16 -2.69 -11.17 4.19
C ALA A 16 -2.75 -12.08 5.43
N SER A 17 -1.79 -11.95 6.35
CA SER A 17 -1.79 -12.72 7.61
C SER A 17 -2.60 -12.03 8.70
N PRO A 18 -3.12 -12.80 9.69
CA PRO A 18 -3.89 -12.24 10.81
C PRO A 18 -3.13 -11.14 11.56
N LEU A 19 -3.84 -10.25 12.28
CA LEU A 19 -3.17 -9.20 13.07
C LEU A 19 -2.15 -9.74 14.09
N ALA A 20 -2.32 -10.97 14.58
CA ALA A 20 -1.32 -11.64 15.42
C ALA A 20 0.08 -11.73 14.76
N SER A 21 0.15 -11.72 13.42
CA SER A 21 1.41 -11.66 12.67
C SER A 21 2.16 -10.33 12.80
N ILE A 22 1.61 -9.33 13.52
CA ILE A 22 2.31 -8.07 13.85
C ILE A 22 3.65 -8.32 14.57
N VAL A 23 3.80 -9.48 15.20
CA VAL A 23 5.07 -9.94 15.78
C VAL A 23 6.21 -10.08 14.75
N PHE A 24 5.89 -10.20 13.47
CA PHE A 24 6.83 -10.22 12.35
C PHE A 24 7.03 -8.84 11.68
N CYS A 25 6.37 -7.78 12.16
CA CYS A 25 6.53 -6.45 11.59
C CYS A 25 7.89 -5.80 11.90
N CYS A 26 8.28 -4.90 11.00
CA CYS A 26 9.46 -4.06 11.09
C CYS A 26 9.35 -2.96 12.17
N LYS A 27 10.45 -2.24 12.41
CA LYS A 27 10.52 -1.13 13.37
C LYS A 27 9.66 0.07 12.93
N VAL A 28 9.10 0.80 13.90
CA VAL A 28 8.20 1.96 13.67
C VAL A 28 8.83 3.10 12.88
N THR A 29 10.16 3.21 12.87
CA THR A 29 10.91 4.18 12.07
C THR A 29 10.73 3.99 10.57
N LYS A 30 10.34 2.79 10.11
CA LYS A 30 9.89 2.55 8.73
C LYS A 30 8.39 2.86 8.63
N PRO A 31 7.95 3.87 7.85
CA PRO A 31 6.54 4.12 7.60
C PRO A 31 5.87 2.89 7.01
N CYS A 32 4.72 2.48 7.55
CA CYS A 32 4.00 1.29 7.09
C CYS A 32 2.51 1.39 7.44
N PRO A 33 1.62 1.60 6.45
CA PRO A 33 0.19 1.77 6.72
C PRO A 33 -0.45 0.50 7.30
N TYR A 34 -0.03 -0.68 6.85
CA TYR A 34 -0.53 -1.96 7.38
C TYR A 34 -0.24 -2.14 8.88
N ARG A 35 1.00 -1.88 9.31
CA ARG A 35 1.37 -1.99 10.73
C ARG A 35 0.61 -0.97 11.56
N ASP A 36 0.56 0.27 11.10
CA ASP A 36 -0.04 1.37 11.85
C ASP A 36 -1.55 1.15 12.02
N GLU A 37 -2.25 0.65 10.99
CA GLU A 37 -3.66 0.26 11.10
C GLU A 37 -3.86 -0.96 12.02
N ALA A 38 -2.97 -1.97 11.97
CA ALA A 38 -3.08 -3.11 12.88
C ALA A 38 -2.87 -2.72 14.35
N LEU A 39 -1.91 -1.83 14.63
CA LEU A 39 -1.69 -1.25 15.96
C LEU A 39 -2.94 -0.53 16.46
N LYS A 40 -3.55 0.30 15.60
CA LYS A 40 -4.81 1.00 15.90
C LYS A 40 -5.95 0.03 16.24
N ILE A 41 -6.18 -0.99 15.40
CA ILE A 41 -7.22 -2.00 15.64
C ILE A 41 -6.98 -2.77 16.95
N LEU A 42 -5.72 -3.10 17.25
CA LEU A 42 -5.35 -3.80 18.48
C LEU A 42 -5.36 -2.89 19.72
N GLY A 43 -5.43 -1.56 19.54
CA GLY A 43 -5.31 -0.58 20.61
C GLY A 43 -3.92 -0.61 21.27
N ILE A 44 -2.87 -0.77 20.47
CA ILE A 44 -1.48 -0.81 20.92
C ILE A 44 -0.77 0.44 20.39
N SER A 45 -0.13 1.20 21.27
CA SER A 45 0.64 2.38 20.84
C SER A 45 1.95 1.99 20.15
N LYS A 46 2.50 2.89 19.33
CA LYS A 46 3.81 2.67 18.68
C LYS A 46 4.92 2.53 19.72
N GLU A 47 4.82 3.28 20.81
CA GLU A 47 5.73 3.27 21.95
C GLU A 47 5.71 1.89 22.62
N ARG A 48 4.51 1.36 22.93
CA ARG A 48 4.36 0.03 23.53
C ARG A 48 4.88 -1.06 22.61
N TYR A 49 4.59 -0.97 21.31
CA TYR A 49 5.11 -1.91 20.32
C TYR A 49 6.65 -1.92 20.29
N THR A 50 7.28 -0.75 20.29
CA THR A 50 8.74 -0.62 20.34
C THR A 50 9.30 -1.10 21.68
N GLU A 51 8.72 -0.70 22.80
CA GLU A 51 9.13 -1.12 24.14
C GLU A 51 9.20 -2.65 24.27
N VAL A 52 8.13 -3.35 23.89
CA VAL A 52 8.08 -4.83 23.96
C VAL A 52 9.12 -5.46 23.01
N LYS A 53 9.24 -4.95 21.79
CA LYS A 53 10.20 -5.49 20.81
C LYS A 53 11.66 -5.28 21.24
N GLU A 54 11.98 -4.14 21.86
CA GLU A 54 13.33 -3.86 22.36
C GLU A 54 13.61 -4.62 23.66
N LYS A 55 12.61 -4.82 24.53
CA LYS A 55 12.73 -5.69 25.73
C LYS A 55 13.19 -7.10 25.38
N TYR A 56 12.68 -7.64 24.27
CA TYR A 56 13.05 -8.96 23.76
C TYR A 56 14.14 -8.91 22.69
N ALA A 57 14.95 -7.85 22.62
CA ALA A 57 15.94 -7.72 21.57
C ALA A 57 16.98 -8.86 21.59
N ILE A 58 17.14 -9.54 20.45
CA ILE A 58 18.28 -10.44 20.20
C ILE A 58 19.14 -9.77 19.14
N LYS A 59 20.35 -9.35 19.53
CA LYS A 59 21.30 -8.69 18.63
C LYS A 59 21.71 -9.65 17.50
N ALA A 60 21.44 -9.27 16.27
CA ALA A 60 21.73 -10.04 15.08
C ALA A 60 22.35 -9.14 14.00
N LYS A 61 23.68 -8.98 14.07
CA LYS A 61 24.43 -8.14 13.13
C LYS A 61 24.19 -8.60 11.68
N GLY A 62 23.92 -7.64 10.79
CA GLY A 62 23.64 -7.90 9.36
C GLY A 62 22.16 -8.05 9.02
N THR A 63 21.26 -8.17 10.01
CA THR A 63 19.81 -8.07 9.77
C THR A 63 19.37 -6.61 9.66
N CYS A 64 18.20 -6.34 9.05
CA CYS A 64 17.73 -4.97 8.74
C CYS A 64 17.86 -3.96 9.88
N TYR A 65 17.55 -4.36 11.12
CA TYR A 65 17.58 -3.49 12.29
C TYR A 65 18.57 -3.96 13.36
N GLY A 66 19.45 -4.92 13.02
CA GLY A 66 20.35 -5.54 13.98
C GLY A 66 19.66 -6.29 15.12
N ASN A 67 18.35 -6.53 15.03
CA ASN A 67 17.51 -7.08 16.10
C ASN A 67 16.44 -8.03 15.51
N LEU A 68 16.47 -9.30 15.94
CA LEU A 68 15.53 -10.32 15.46
C LEU A 68 14.08 -10.04 15.81
N ALA A 69 13.79 -9.20 16.82
CA ALA A 69 12.44 -8.82 17.20
C ALA A 69 11.66 -8.24 16.02
N TYR A 70 12.36 -7.55 15.10
CA TYR A 70 11.80 -6.91 13.91
C TYR A 70 11.96 -7.73 12.61
N CYS A 71 12.49 -8.96 12.68
CA CYS A 71 12.58 -9.84 11.53
C CYS A 71 11.23 -10.45 11.13
N CYS A 72 11.11 -10.73 9.84
CA CYS A 72 9.95 -11.31 9.15
C CYS A 72 9.68 -12.77 9.51
N SER A 73 8.50 -13.27 9.14
CA SER A 73 8.07 -14.67 9.33
C SER A 73 8.90 -15.65 8.51
N LEU A 74 8.98 -16.91 8.95
CA LEU A 74 9.70 -17.97 8.21
C LEU A 74 9.14 -18.22 6.80
N GLU A 75 7.84 -18.02 6.60
CA GLU A 75 7.17 -18.08 5.29
C GLU A 75 7.69 -17.05 4.27
N TYR A 76 8.37 -15.99 4.73
CA TYR A 76 8.99 -15.02 3.85
C TYR A 76 10.46 -15.40 3.63
N LYS A 77 10.87 -15.60 2.37
CA LYS A 77 12.25 -15.92 2.01
C LYS A 77 13.17 -14.74 2.36
N CYS A 78 14.10 -14.94 3.30
CA CYS A 78 14.97 -13.88 3.81
C CYS A 78 16.34 -14.44 4.22
N ASP A 79 17.28 -14.41 3.30
CA ASP A 79 18.60 -15.02 3.49
C ASP A 79 19.35 -14.38 4.69
N ILE A 80 19.24 -13.06 4.86
CA ILE A 80 19.87 -12.36 6.00
C ILE A 80 19.31 -12.77 7.36
N ARG A 81 18.02 -13.12 7.47
CA ARG A 81 17.43 -13.65 8.71
C ARG A 81 17.95 -15.06 8.93
N ASP A 82 17.89 -15.90 7.89
CA ASP A 82 18.22 -17.31 8.00
C ASP A 82 19.70 -17.51 8.34
N GLU A 83 20.59 -16.71 7.77
CA GLU A 83 21.99 -16.65 8.18
C GLU A 83 22.20 -16.19 9.62
N ALA A 84 21.43 -15.20 10.09
CA ALA A 84 21.53 -14.74 11.46
C ALA A 84 21.06 -15.81 12.45
N LEU A 85 19.98 -16.53 12.13
CA LEU A 85 19.52 -17.67 12.93
C LEU A 85 20.58 -18.77 13.00
N LYS A 86 21.18 -19.12 11.86
CA LYS A 86 22.30 -20.08 11.80
C LYS A 86 23.48 -19.64 12.67
N ARG A 87 23.92 -18.38 12.55
CA ARG A 87 25.03 -17.82 13.36
C ARG A 87 24.74 -17.83 14.85
N LEU A 88 23.48 -17.67 15.24
CA LEU A 88 23.04 -17.70 16.63
C LEU A 88 22.72 -19.13 17.14
N GLY A 89 22.85 -20.15 16.30
CA GLY A 89 22.46 -21.52 16.64
C GLY A 89 20.95 -21.68 16.92
N MET A 90 20.11 -20.76 16.43
CA MET A 90 18.66 -20.81 16.65
C MET A 90 17.99 -21.68 15.57
N SER A 91 17.26 -22.70 16.01
CA SER A 91 16.39 -23.46 15.12
C SER A 91 15.15 -22.65 14.70
N PRO A 92 14.43 -23.06 13.64
CA PRO A 92 13.12 -22.49 13.31
C PRO A 92 12.16 -22.49 14.50
N SER A 93 12.14 -23.57 15.29
CA SER A 93 11.31 -23.69 16.49
C SER A 93 11.71 -22.68 17.57
N ASP A 94 13.00 -22.43 17.77
CA ASP A 94 13.47 -21.43 18.73
C ASP A 94 13.05 -20.03 18.32
N TYR A 95 13.15 -19.73 17.01
CA TYR A 95 12.70 -18.46 16.46
C TYR A 95 11.19 -18.24 16.66
N LEU A 96 10.37 -19.26 16.42
CA LEU A 96 8.92 -19.16 16.61
C LEU A 96 8.54 -19.07 18.09
N LYS A 97 9.18 -19.84 18.98
CA LYS A 97 8.99 -19.71 20.45
C LYS A 97 9.39 -18.32 20.93
N TYR A 98 10.50 -17.78 20.42
CA TYR A 98 10.94 -16.42 20.70
C TYR A 98 9.90 -15.39 20.26
N LYS A 99 9.40 -15.49 19.02
CA LYS A 99 8.34 -14.61 18.51
C LYS A 99 7.06 -14.77 19.33
N PHE A 100 6.69 -15.98 19.71
CA PHE A 100 5.51 -16.23 20.52
C PHE A 100 5.56 -15.52 21.89
N LYS A 101 6.73 -15.44 22.53
CA LYS A 101 6.92 -14.65 23.77
C LYS A 101 6.59 -13.17 23.55
N ILE A 102 7.11 -12.59 22.45
CA ILE A 102 6.81 -11.20 22.07
C ILE A 102 5.31 -11.02 21.81
N LEU A 103 4.69 -11.95 21.08
CA LEU A 103 3.26 -11.89 20.75
C LEU A 103 2.39 -11.90 22.02
N LYS A 104 2.68 -12.78 22.97
CA LYS A 104 1.94 -12.92 24.23
C LYS A 104 2.04 -11.68 25.13
N GLU A 105 3.18 -10.98 25.11
CA GLU A 105 3.33 -9.72 25.85
C GLU A 105 2.71 -8.53 25.11
N LEU A 106 2.74 -8.56 23.78
CA LEU A 106 2.25 -7.46 22.95
C LEU A 106 0.71 -7.43 22.86
N ILE A 107 0.07 -8.59 22.77
CA ILE A 107 -1.38 -8.71 22.59
C ILE A 107 -2.00 -9.42 23.80
N PRO A 108 -2.86 -8.73 24.57
CA PRO A 108 -3.64 -9.33 25.67
C PRO A 108 -4.50 -10.52 25.22
N GLU A 109 -4.71 -11.49 26.12
CA GLU A 109 -5.40 -12.76 25.81
C GLU A 109 -6.86 -12.54 25.34
N ASP A 110 -7.55 -11.54 25.91
CA ASP A 110 -8.93 -11.17 25.56
C ASP A 110 -9.05 -10.71 24.09
N LYS A 111 -8.01 -10.04 23.56
CA LYS A 111 -7.95 -9.61 22.15
C LYS A 111 -7.43 -10.71 21.22
N MET A 112 -6.70 -11.69 21.74
CA MET A 112 -6.03 -12.72 20.94
C MET A 112 -7.03 -13.52 20.08
N MET A 113 -8.01 -14.14 20.72
CA MET A 113 -8.99 -15.02 20.06
C MET A 113 -10.09 -14.24 19.32
N GLY A 114 -10.50 -13.08 19.87
CA GLY A 114 -11.61 -12.29 19.32
C GLY A 114 -11.21 -11.45 18.11
N VAL A 115 -10.00 -10.87 18.14
CA VAL A 115 -9.59 -9.83 17.18
C VAL A 115 -8.33 -10.25 16.44
N ALA A 116 -7.26 -10.59 17.17
CA ALA A 116 -5.93 -10.69 16.57
C ALA A 116 -5.79 -11.85 15.57
N LEU A 117 -6.43 -12.99 15.83
CA LEU A 117 -6.38 -14.17 14.95
C LEU A 117 -7.40 -14.14 13.81
N LYS A 118 -8.45 -13.33 13.93
CA LYS A 118 -9.57 -13.31 12.98
C LYS A 118 -9.44 -12.21 11.94
N ARG A 119 -8.98 -11.02 12.35
CA ARG A 119 -8.92 -9.84 11.50
C ARG A 119 -7.61 -9.76 10.72
N ARG A 120 -7.65 -9.01 9.62
CA ARG A 120 -6.54 -8.71 8.71
C ARG A 120 -6.61 -7.24 8.30
N VAL A 121 -5.48 -6.70 7.87
CA VAL A 121 -5.35 -5.36 7.27
C VAL A 121 -4.87 -5.40 5.82
N SER A 122 -4.48 -6.58 5.34
CA SER A 122 -4.11 -6.87 3.95
C SER A 122 -4.90 -8.11 3.52
N TYR A 123 -5.27 -8.18 2.24
CA TYR A 123 -6.15 -9.21 1.72
C TYR A 123 -5.60 -9.81 0.44
N ASN A 124 -5.81 -11.11 0.27
CA ASN A 124 -5.69 -11.73 -1.04
C ASN A 124 -6.96 -11.42 -1.83
N MET A 125 -6.80 -10.89 -3.02
CA MET A 125 -7.88 -10.45 -3.89
C MET A 125 -7.74 -11.15 -5.24
N ALA A 126 -8.87 -11.60 -5.80
CA ALA A 126 -8.93 -11.85 -7.23
C ALA A 126 -9.13 -10.50 -7.94
N PHE A 127 -8.47 -10.31 -9.08
CA PHE A 127 -8.61 -9.09 -9.88
C PHE A 127 -8.87 -9.43 -11.34
N GLU A 128 -9.50 -8.49 -12.04
CA GLU A 128 -9.51 -8.36 -13.49
C GLU A 128 -9.19 -6.90 -13.83
N MET A 129 -8.25 -6.68 -14.74
CA MET A 129 -7.76 -5.37 -15.15
C MET A 129 -7.76 -5.29 -16.68
N VAL A 130 -8.04 -4.09 -17.20
CA VAL A 130 -8.09 -3.80 -18.63
C VAL A 130 -6.94 -2.86 -18.98
N CYS A 131 -6.24 -3.12 -20.07
CA CYS A 131 -5.26 -2.18 -20.60
C CYS A 131 -5.99 -1.00 -21.26
N LEU A 132 -5.83 0.21 -20.71
CA LEU A 132 -6.46 1.42 -21.26
C LEU A 132 -5.91 1.79 -22.65
N HIS A 133 -4.71 1.32 -23.01
CA HIS A 133 -4.13 1.51 -24.34
C HIS A 133 -4.55 0.44 -25.36
N ASN A 134 -5.10 -0.69 -24.89
CA ASN A 134 -5.62 -1.75 -25.74
C ASN A 134 -6.80 -2.42 -25.04
N PRO A 135 -8.05 -1.97 -25.29
CA PRO A 135 -9.24 -2.50 -24.63
C PRO A 135 -9.51 -3.99 -24.87
N ASN A 136 -8.84 -4.62 -25.85
CA ASN A 136 -8.93 -6.06 -26.10
C ASN A 136 -7.92 -6.88 -25.28
N LEU A 137 -7.02 -6.21 -24.55
CA LEU A 137 -6.01 -6.80 -23.68
C LEU A 137 -6.39 -6.57 -22.21
N GLY A 138 -6.53 -7.66 -21.47
CA GLY A 138 -6.77 -7.64 -20.04
C GLY A 138 -5.91 -8.64 -19.30
N PHE A 139 -5.93 -8.54 -17.99
CA PHE A 139 -5.21 -9.42 -17.07
C PHE A 139 -6.14 -9.79 -15.93
N ARG A 140 -6.16 -11.06 -15.55
CA ARG A 140 -6.81 -11.49 -14.32
C ARG A 140 -5.85 -12.32 -13.49
N GLY A 141 -6.04 -12.35 -12.18
CA GLY A 141 -5.18 -13.15 -11.31
C GLY A 141 -5.44 -12.89 -9.86
N ILE A 142 -4.43 -13.22 -9.05
CA ILE A 142 -4.44 -13.00 -7.61
C ILE A 142 -3.45 -11.89 -7.27
N ALA A 143 -3.88 -10.99 -6.40
CA ALA A 143 -3.05 -9.96 -5.83
C ALA A 143 -3.17 -9.94 -4.31
N VAL A 144 -2.21 -9.30 -3.64
CA VAL A 144 -2.23 -9.07 -2.20
C VAL A 144 -2.05 -7.59 -1.89
N GLY A 145 -2.86 -7.07 -0.98
CA GLY A 145 -2.76 -5.68 -0.54
C GLY A 145 -4.05 -5.19 0.12
N ASN A 146 -4.12 -3.88 0.33
CA ASN A 146 -5.35 -3.20 0.75
C ASN A 146 -5.39 -1.81 0.11
N PRO A 147 -6.18 -1.62 -0.96
CA PRO A 147 -6.32 -0.33 -1.64
C PRO A 147 -6.78 0.81 -0.74
N ASN A 148 -7.47 0.51 0.37
CA ASN A 148 -7.91 1.54 1.32
C ASN A 148 -6.78 2.04 2.23
N LEU A 149 -5.62 1.37 2.25
CA LEU A 149 -4.48 1.71 3.11
C LEU A 149 -3.21 2.05 2.33
N SER A 150 -3.11 1.61 1.08
CA SER A 150 -1.87 1.69 0.29
C SER A 150 -2.22 1.65 -1.19
N ASP A 151 -1.63 2.57 -1.95
CA ASP A 151 -1.73 2.59 -3.42
C ASP A 151 -1.01 1.39 -4.07
N LEU A 152 -0.16 0.70 -3.31
CA LEU A 152 0.51 -0.52 -3.74
C LEU A 152 -0.32 -1.77 -3.47
N VAL A 153 -0.64 -2.49 -4.54
CA VAL A 153 -1.17 -3.86 -4.56
C VAL A 153 -0.19 -4.75 -5.32
N LEU A 154 0.26 -5.85 -4.72
CA LEU A 154 1.23 -6.75 -5.33
C LEU A 154 0.50 -7.85 -6.11
N ILE A 155 0.71 -7.90 -7.42
CA ILE A 155 0.24 -9.02 -8.26
C ILE A 155 1.11 -10.25 -7.98
N LEU A 156 0.48 -11.33 -7.53
CA LEU A 156 1.16 -12.59 -7.21
C LEU A 156 1.23 -13.50 -8.43
N ASN A 157 0.16 -13.53 -9.22
CA ASN A 157 0.09 -14.21 -10.51
C ASN A 157 -0.90 -13.48 -11.41
N PHE A 158 -0.77 -13.72 -12.72
CA PHE A 158 -1.73 -13.21 -13.68
C PHE A 158 -1.79 -14.10 -14.92
N GLN A 159 -2.92 -14.01 -15.61
CA GLN A 159 -3.17 -14.58 -16.92
C GLN A 159 -3.68 -13.45 -17.83
N GLN A 160 -3.16 -13.40 -19.05
CA GLN A 160 -3.71 -12.54 -20.09
C GLN A 160 -5.08 -13.05 -20.53
N VAL A 161 -6.04 -12.14 -20.65
CA VAL A 161 -7.41 -12.44 -21.08
C VAL A 161 -7.89 -11.41 -22.09
N SER A 162 -8.91 -11.76 -22.85
CA SER A 162 -9.78 -10.78 -23.49
C SER A 162 -10.81 -10.34 -22.45
N PRO A 163 -10.75 -9.09 -21.96
CA PRO A 163 -11.54 -8.68 -20.81
C PRO A 163 -13.02 -8.54 -21.17
N HIS A 164 -13.90 -8.91 -20.26
CA HIS A 164 -15.34 -8.67 -20.42
C HIS A 164 -15.68 -7.26 -19.94
N VAL A 165 -15.30 -6.27 -20.73
CA VAL A 165 -15.58 -4.86 -20.44
C VAL A 165 -17.02 -4.56 -20.81
N ASP A 166 -17.81 -4.06 -19.85
CA ASP A 166 -19.15 -3.52 -20.08
C ASP A 166 -19.12 -2.54 -21.26
N VAL A 167 -20.18 -2.55 -22.07
CA VAL A 167 -20.30 -1.67 -23.24
C VAL A 167 -20.10 -0.20 -22.84
N SER A 168 -20.65 0.21 -21.70
CA SER A 168 -20.49 1.59 -21.19
C SER A 168 -19.03 1.96 -20.91
N VAL A 169 -18.27 1.09 -20.24
CA VAL A 169 -16.85 1.30 -19.95
C VAL A 169 -16.03 1.27 -21.25
N ARG A 170 -16.35 0.34 -22.15
CA ARG A 170 -15.69 0.24 -23.46
C ARG A 170 -15.92 1.49 -24.31
N ASP A 171 -17.13 2.05 -24.27
CA ASP A 171 -17.48 3.27 -24.99
C ASP A 171 -16.77 4.49 -24.40
N THR A 172 -16.64 4.58 -23.08
CA THR A 172 -15.80 5.61 -22.44
C THR A 172 -14.34 5.46 -22.85
N LEU A 173 -13.78 4.25 -22.84
CA LEU A 173 -12.40 4.00 -23.27
C LEU A 173 -12.15 4.30 -24.76
N ARG A 174 -13.18 4.16 -25.61
CA ARG A 174 -13.09 4.49 -27.04
C ARG A 174 -13.23 5.99 -27.31
N LYS A 175 -14.07 6.68 -26.54
CA LYS A 175 -14.33 8.12 -26.68
C LYS A 175 -13.23 8.97 -26.03
N GLU A 176 -12.70 8.51 -24.90
CA GLU A 176 -11.70 9.24 -24.14
C GLU A 176 -10.28 8.75 -24.46
N LYS A 177 -9.44 9.67 -24.90
CA LYS A 177 -7.99 9.42 -25.04
C LYS A 177 -7.30 9.87 -23.76
N PHE A 178 -6.63 8.93 -23.09
CA PHE A 178 -5.78 9.24 -21.94
C PHE A 178 -4.41 9.70 -22.41
N ILE A 179 -3.99 10.89 -22.00
CA ILE A 179 -2.68 11.46 -22.28
C ILE A 179 -1.97 11.70 -20.94
N SER A 180 -0.83 11.06 -20.75
CA SER A 180 0.04 11.30 -19.59
C SER A 180 0.94 12.49 -19.86
N VAL A 181 0.87 13.51 -19.01
CA VAL A 181 1.70 14.72 -19.11
C VAL A 181 2.58 14.82 -17.87
N ARG A 182 3.86 15.21 -18.05
CA ARG A 182 4.73 15.57 -16.92
C ARG A 182 4.69 17.08 -16.73
N VAL A 183 4.46 17.51 -15.50
CA VAL A 183 4.55 18.91 -15.07
C VAL A 183 5.50 19.02 -13.88
N SER A 184 5.98 20.22 -13.61
CA SER A 184 6.76 20.47 -12.40
C SER A 184 5.91 20.27 -11.14
N LYS A 185 6.55 19.97 -9.99
CA LYS A 185 5.85 19.81 -8.71
C LYS A 185 5.07 21.07 -8.32
N ASP A 186 5.68 22.25 -8.46
CA ASP A 186 5.04 23.55 -8.19
C ASP A 186 3.80 23.77 -9.07
N THR A 187 3.89 23.44 -10.36
CA THR A 187 2.74 23.50 -11.26
C THR A 187 1.63 22.56 -10.82
N TYR A 188 1.97 21.34 -10.40
CA TYR A 188 0.99 20.36 -9.95
C TYR A 188 0.28 20.82 -8.67
N GLU A 189 1.01 21.34 -7.67
CA GLU A 189 0.44 21.85 -6.43
C GLU A 189 -0.54 23.00 -6.70
N LYS A 190 -0.19 23.93 -7.59
CA LYS A 190 -1.12 25.00 -8.03
C LYS A 190 -2.38 24.46 -8.69
N LEU A 191 -2.27 23.41 -9.51
CA LEU A 191 -3.44 22.77 -10.13
C LEU A 191 -4.33 22.10 -9.09
N VAL A 192 -3.75 21.49 -8.05
CA VAL A 192 -4.49 20.90 -6.92
C VAL A 192 -5.30 22.00 -6.21
N ASP A 193 -4.65 23.11 -5.86
CA ASP A 193 -5.29 24.23 -5.16
C ASP A 193 -6.43 24.83 -5.99
N LEU A 194 -6.20 25.06 -7.29
CA LEU A 194 -7.22 25.56 -8.20
C LEU A 194 -8.40 24.59 -8.36
N ALA A 195 -8.13 23.29 -8.47
CA ALA A 195 -9.19 22.28 -8.58
C ALA A 195 -10.06 22.24 -7.31
N LEU A 196 -9.45 22.37 -6.13
CA LEU A 196 -10.15 22.46 -4.85
C LEU A 196 -11.06 23.69 -4.78
N VAL A 197 -10.56 24.87 -5.15
CA VAL A 197 -11.34 26.12 -5.17
C VAL A 197 -12.54 26.02 -6.12
N ASN A 198 -12.36 25.36 -7.27
CA ASN A 198 -13.40 25.20 -8.27
C ASN A 198 -14.31 23.97 -8.04
N GLY A 199 -14.07 23.19 -6.99
CA GLY A 199 -14.86 21.99 -6.67
C GLY A 199 -14.83 20.92 -7.77
N CYS A 200 -13.74 20.83 -8.55
CA CYS A 200 -13.60 19.90 -9.67
C CYS A 200 -12.36 19.01 -9.54
N SER A 201 -12.22 18.02 -10.42
CA SER A 201 -10.98 17.23 -10.48
C SER A 201 -9.88 17.98 -11.24
N ILE A 202 -8.62 17.67 -10.94
CA ILE A 202 -7.47 18.20 -11.70
C ILE A 202 -7.62 17.90 -13.20
N SER A 203 -8.13 16.71 -13.55
CA SER A 203 -8.36 16.32 -14.95
C SER A 203 -9.41 17.19 -15.62
N ASP A 204 -10.48 17.57 -14.92
CA ASP A 204 -11.51 18.46 -15.46
C ASP A 204 -10.97 19.88 -15.66
N LEU A 205 -10.21 20.39 -14.68
CA LEU A 205 -9.55 21.68 -14.77
C LEU A 205 -8.61 21.75 -15.98
N VAL A 206 -7.75 20.73 -16.15
CA VAL A 206 -6.82 20.65 -17.28
C VAL A 206 -7.56 20.51 -18.61
N ARG A 207 -8.63 19.70 -18.67
CA ARG A 207 -9.44 19.54 -19.89
C ARG A 207 -10.07 20.87 -20.30
N ASN A 208 -10.60 21.63 -19.35
CA ASN A 208 -11.17 22.96 -19.60
C ASN A 208 -10.11 23.95 -20.06
N ALA A 209 -8.95 23.99 -19.40
CA ALA A 209 -7.84 24.86 -19.79
C ALA A 209 -7.35 24.57 -21.23
N ILE A 210 -7.24 23.29 -21.60
CA ILE A 210 -6.89 22.88 -22.97
C ILE A 210 -7.96 23.34 -23.95
N ASN A 211 -9.24 23.16 -23.64
CA ASN A 211 -10.34 23.59 -24.51
C ASN A 211 -10.30 25.10 -24.76
N VAL A 212 -10.12 25.91 -23.70
CA VAL A 212 -9.99 27.37 -23.80
C VAL A 212 -8.78 27.73 -24.67
N TYR A 213 -7.62 27.13 -24.39
CA TYR A 213 -6.41 27.37 -25.16
C TYR A 213 -6.60 27.08 -26.67
N LEU A 214 -7.21 25.94 -27.00
CA LEU A 214 -7.48 25.54 -28.39
C LEU A 214 -8.49 26.46 -29.08
N LEU A 215 -9.55 26.88 -28.38
CA LEU A 215 -10.54 27.82 -28.91
C LEU A 215 -9.89 29.17 -29.22
N MET A 216 -9.03 29.65 -28.34
CA MET A 216 -8.31 30.92 -28.53
C MET A 216 -7.35 30.86 -29.72
N THR A 217 -6.61 29.75 -29.87
CA THR A 217 -5.70 29.57 -31.01
C THR A 217 -6.46 29.45 -32.34
N ALA A 218 -7.63 28.80 -32.35
CA ALA A 218 -8.47 28.71 -33.54
C ALA A 218 -9.12 30.05 -33.94
N SER A 219 -9.37 30.93 -32.97
CA SER A 219 -10.03 32.22 -33.16
C SER A 219 -9.08 33.35 -33.56
N GLY A 220 -7.76 33.09 -33.61
CA GLY A 220 -6.73 34.10 -33.90
C GLY A 220 -6.57 35.17 -32.82
N VAL A 221 -7.07 34.93 -31.61
CA VAL A 221 -6.94 35.85 -30.47
C VAL A 221 -5.56 35.68 -29.85
N GLU A 222 -4.79 36.77 -29.73
CA GLU A 222 -3.52 36.74 -28.99
C GLU A 222 -3.79 36.42 -27.51
N ILE A 223 -3.20 35.31 -27.04
CA ILE A 223 -3.40 34.76 -25.69
C ILE A 223 -3.07 35.79 -24.60
N GLU A 224 -2.08 36.64 -24.85
CA GLU A 224 -1.66 37.70 -23.93
C GLU A 224 -2.74 38.78 -23.71
N LYS A 225 -3.62 39.00 -24.69
CA LYS A 225 -4.67 40.02 -24.60
C LYS A 225 -5.87 39.53 -23.78
N TYR A 226 -6.27 38.27 -23.98
CA TYR A 226 -7.37 37.65 -23.20
C TYR A 226 -7.03 37.50 -21.72
N ILE A 227 -5.80 37.08 -21.39
CA ILE A 227 -5.37 36.96 -19.99
C ILE A 227 -5.40 38.33 -19.31
N LYS A 228 -5.04 39.41 -20.02
CA LYS A 228 -5.17 40.78 -19.51
C LYS A 228 -6.63 41.20 -19.33
N ASP A 229 -7.48 40.92 -20.30
CA ASP A 229 -8.90 41.31 -20.26
C ASP A 229 -9.67 40.60 -19.13
N GLU A 230 -9.39 39.32 -18.84
CA GLU A 230 -10.02 38.60 -17.70
C GLU A 230 -9.45 39.02 -16.34
N MET A 231 -8.15 39.31 -16.23
CA MET A 231 -7.55 39.78 -14.97
C MET A 231 -7.95 41.22 -14.62
N GLU A 232 -8.33 42.03 -15.60
CA GLU A 232 -8.82 43.40 -15.42
C GLU A 232 -10.34 43.51 -15.24
N GLY A 233 -11.07 42.38 -15.25
CA GLY A 233 -12.49 42.32 -14.89
C GLY A 233 -13.41 43.13 -15.81
N LYS A 234 -13.30 42.93 -17.12
CA LYS A 234 -14.33 43.36 -18.09
C LYS A 234 -15.26 42.22 -18.47
#